data_AF-M9SB48-F1
#
_entry.id   AF-M9SB48-F1
#
_cell.length_a   1.000
_cell.length_b   1.000
_cell.length_c   1.000
_cell.angle_alpha   90.00
_cell.angle_beta   90.00
_cell.angle_gamma   90.00
#
_symmetry.space_group_name_H-M   'P 1'
#
loop_
_entity.id
_entity.type
_entity.pdbx_description
1 polymer ?
#
loop_
_entity_poly.entity_id
_entity_poly.type
_entity_poly.pdbx_seq_one_letter_code
_entity_poly.pdbx_strand_id
1 'polypeptide(L)'
;MKFSEWEPVYVSICSDMGYDPSCDDMSARMLLALTQNSDVRDEDSIAPLIKDTVTVLGASSGLEGDILSKGVEGTVIVAGSAVGRAMAAGVRPDIVVTDLDGDIGPQIDACNSGVLTLVLAHGDNAELVGKYIPLMRGPLVPTTQGRPFGILQNYGGFTDGDRAVCLAKEFGAVRIRLLGFDFDDPYPKEGSDPEVKRRKLSWARRIIKDVAGETATI
;
A
#
# COMPACT_ATOMS: atom_id res chain seq x y z
N MET A 1 11.85 1.56 -4.52
CA MET A 1 12.98 2.25 -3.90
C MET A 1 13.87 1.21 -3.23
N LYS A 2 15.19 1.35 -3.23
CA LYS A 2 16.06 0.45 -2.44
C LYS A 2 15.94 0.76 -0.94
N PHE A 3 16.06 -0.25 -0.08
CA PHE A 3 15.97 -0.01 1.38
C PHE A 3 16.98 1.02 1.89
N SER A 4 18.18 1.10 1.31
CA SER A 4 19.18 2.13 1.68
C SER A 4 18.74 3.57 1.41
N GLU A 5 17.84 3.76 0.45
CA GLU A 5 17.24 5.07 0.14
C GLU A 5 16.02 5.33 1.03
N TRP A 6 15.30 4.26 1.39
CA TRP A 6 14.13 4.32 2.27
C TRP A 6 14.49 4.54 3.74
N GLU A 7 15.55 3.89 4.25
CA GLU A 7 15.93 3.85 5.66
C GLU A 7 16.04 5.25 6.31
N PRO A 8 16.69 6.27 5.69
CA PRO A 8 16.73 7.61 6.26
C PRO A 8 15.35 8.28 6.37
N VAL A 9 14.47 8.05 5.39
CA VAL A 9 13.10 8.58 5.40
C VAL A 9 12.27 7.90 6.48
N TYR A 10 12.36 6.57 6.56
CA TYR A 10 11.74 5.76 7.61
C TYR A 10 12.15 6.20 9.01
N VAL A 11 13.44 6.39 9.28
CA VAL A 11 13.93 6.88 10.58
C VAL A 11 13.37 8.27 10.90
N SER A 12 13.25 9.14 9.90
CA SER A 12 12.66 10.47 10.08
C SER A 12 11.17 10.40 10.42
N ILE A 13 10.43 9.48 9.79
CA ILE A 13 9.02 9.23 10.12
C ILE A 13 8.88 8.70 11.54
N CYS A 14 9.68 7.71 11.95
CA CYS A 14 9.66 7.20 13.32
C CYS A 14 9.93 8.30 14.35
N SER A 15 10.92 9.14 14.11
CA SER A 15 11.24 10.27 14.98
C SER A 15 10.12 11.30 15.05
N ASP A 16 9.47 11.61 13.92
CA ASP A 16 8.37 12.58 13.89
C ASP A 16 7.12 12.00 14.58
N MET A 17 6.73 10.78 14.21
CA MET A 17 5.49 10.15 14.68
C MET A 17 5.61 9.55 16.08
N GLY A 18 6.82 9.45 16.64
CA GLY A 18 7.08 8.80 17.91
C GLY A 18 6.91 7.28 17.87
N TYR A 19 7.16 6.67 16.71
CA TYR A 19 7.02 5.22 16.51
C TYR A 19 8.32 4.50 16.84
N ASP A 20 8.20 3.34 17.48
CA ASP A 20 9.31 2.45 17.81
C ASP A 20 9.56 1.45 16.67
N PRO A 21 10.72 1.52 15.98
CA PRO A 21 11.09 0.57 14.93
C PRO A 21 11.05 -0.90 15.34
N SER A 22 11.26 -1.21 16.62
CA SER A 22 11.25 -2.61 17.09
C SER A 22 9.87 -3.25 17.03
N CYS A 23 8.80 -2.46 17.01
CA CYS A 23 7.43 -2.92 16.81
C CYS A 23 7.21 -3.40 15.36
N ASP A 24 7.85 -2.76 14.37
CA ASP A 24 7.79 -3.20 12.97
C ASP A 24 8.38 -4.61 12.80
N ASP A 25 9.49 -4.90 13.50
CA ASP A 25 10.15 -6.21 13.48
C ASP A 25 9.25 -7.32 14.05
N MET A 26 8.46 -7.02 15.09
CA MET A 26 7.54 -7.99 15.67
C MET A 26 6.43 -8.37 14.68
N SER A 27 5.78 -7.38 14.08
CA SER A 27 4.74 -7.61 13.07
C SER A 27 5.31 -8.34 11.85
N ALA A 28 6.52 -7.97 11.40
CA ALA A 28 7.20 -8.60 10.27
C ALA A 28 7.47 -10.09 10.52
N ARG A 29 7.93 -10.46 11.72
CA ARG A 29 8.14 -11.87 12.10
C ARG A 29 6.83 -12.64 12.14
N MET A 30 5.74 -12.02 12.58
CA MET A 30 4.42 -12.63 12.61
C MET A 30 3.87 -12.86 11.19
N LEU A 31 4.01 -11.88 10.29
CA LEU A 31 3.63 -12.01 8.89
C LEU A 31 4.41 -13.15 8.22
N LEU A 32 5.72 -13.23 8.44
CA LEU A 32 6.56 -14.32 7.94
C LEU A 32 6.11 -15.69 8.45
N ALA A 33 5.74 -15.79 9.73
CA ALA A 33 5.31 -17.06 10.33
C ALA A 33 3.95 -17.54 9.79
N LEU A 34 3.04 -16.62 9.48
CA LEU A 34 1.65 -16.95 9.10
C LEU A 34 1.45 -17.15 7.60
N THR A 35 2.40 -16.74 6.77
CA THR A 35 2.33 -16.89 5.31
C THR A 35 2.72 -18.28 4.79
N GLN A 36 3.05 -19.22 5.68
CA GLN A 36 3.49 -20.58 5.30
C GLN A 36 2.47 -21.39 4.50
N ASN A 37 1.17 -21.10 4.65
CA ASN A 37 0.08 -21.80 3.95
C ASN A 37 -0.52 -20.96 2.81
N SER A 38 0.06 -19.81 2.52
CA SER A 38 -0.40 -18.92 1.46
C SER A 38 0.41 -19.13 0.18
N ASP A 39 -0.18 -18.79 -0.98
CA ASP A 39 0.55 -18.65 -2.24
C ASP A 39 1.43 -17.40 -2.19
N VAL A 40 2.61 -17.53 -1.58
CA VAL A 40 3.61 -16.46 -1.45
C VAL A 40 4.33 -16.26 -2.77
N ARG A 41 4.41 -15.00 -3.19
CA ARG A 41 5.10 -14.52 -4.38
C ARG A 41 6.19 -13.51 -4.02
N ASP A 42 7.01 -13.20 -5.01
CA ASP A 42 8.14 -12.27 -4.95
C ASP A 42 8.06 -11.24 -6.09
N GLU A 43 9.17 -10.52 -6.30
CA GLU A 43 9.30 -9.47 -7.31
C GLU A 43 9.04 -9.96 -8.75
N ASP A 44 9.33 -11.22 -9.06
CA ASP A 44 9.11 -11.82 -10.40
C ASP A 44 7.63 -11.87 -10.76
N SER A 45 6.74 -11.88 -9.76
CA SER A 45 5.29 -11.82 -9.97
C SER A 45 4.77 -10.38 -10.11
N ILE A 46 5.52 -9.37 -9.66
CA ILE A 46 5.14 -7.96 -9.70
C ILE A 46 5.53 -7.35 -11.06
N ALA A 47 6.77 -7.57 -11.51
CA ALA A 47 7.32 -6.93 -12.70
C ALA A 47 6.44 -7.08 -13.97
N PRO A 48 5.85 -8.25 -14.27
CA PRO A 48 5.01 -8.42 -15.46
C PRO A 48 3.68 -7.65 -15.40
N LEU A 49 3.22 -7.26 -14.20
CA LEU A 49 1.97 -6.53 -14.01
C LEU A 49 2.14 -5.03 -14.22
N ILE A 50 3.33 -4.48 -13.94
CA ILE A 50 3.60 -3.04 -14.01
C ILE A 50 3.90 -2.63 -15.45
N LYS A 51 3.06 -1.76 -16.01
CA LYS A 51 3.20 -1.17 -17.34
C LYS A 51 3.74 0.26 -17.25
N ASP A 52 4.05 0.86 -18.40
CA ASP A 52 4.51 2.26 -18.50
C ASP A 52 3.56 3.25 -17.83
N THR A 53 2.24 3.04 -17.97
CA THR A 53 1.21 3.79 -17.24
C THR A 53 0.67 2.94 -16.09
N VAL A 54 0.60 3.53 -14.90
CA VAL A 54 -0.03 2.97 -13.71
C VAL A 54 -1.07 3.95 -13.17
N THR A 55 -2.27 3.48 -12.85
CA THR A 55 -3.25 4.21 -12.05
C THR A 55 -3.25 3.67 -10.62
N VAL A 56 -2.93 4.53 -9.66
CA VAL A 56 -3.02 4.25 -8.23
C VAL A 56 -4.33 4.83 -7.69
N LEU A 57 -5.12 3.99 -7.02
CA LEU A 57 -6.38 4.37 -6.41
C LEU A 57 -6.23 4.47 -4.89
N GLY A 58 -6.32 5.70 -4.38
CA GLY A 58 -6.36 6.02 -2.95
C GLY A 58 -7.79 6.08 -2.40
N ALA A 59 -7.92 6.22 -1.08
CA ALA A 59 -9.19 6.14 -0.39
C ALA A 59 -9.83 7.50 -0.03
N SER A 60 -9.56 8.57 -0.78
CA SER A 60 -10.22 9.87 -0.53
C SER A 60 -11.74 9.82 -0.80
N SER A 61 -12.47 10.84 -0.36
CA SER A 61 -13.89 11.02 -0.65
C SER A 61 -14.19 11.16 -2.15
N GLY A 62 -13.21 11.61 -2.94
CA GLY A 62 -13.35 11.86 -4.38
C GLY A 62 -13.17 10.63 -5.28
N LEU A 63 -12.82 9.46 -4.74
CA LEU A 63 -12.44 8.27 -5.51
C LEU A 63 -13.44 7.92 -6.63
N GLU A 64 -14.73 7.79 -6.34
CA GLU A 64 -15.73 7.40 -7.34
C GLU A 64 -15.90 8.49 -8.41
N GLY A 65 -15.83 9.76 -8.01
CA GLY A 65 -15.88 10.89 -8.94
C GLY A 65 -14.67 10.93 -9.87
N ASP A 66 -13.48 10.66 -9.35
CA ASP A 66 -12.25 10.53 -10.14
C ASP A 66 -12.32 9.35 -11.12
N ILE A 67 -12.75 8.17 -10.66
CA ILE A 67 -12.92 6.99 -11.53
C ILE A 67 -13.90 7.31 -12.66
N LEU A 68 -15.05 7.90 -12.34
CA LEU A 68 -16.09 8.21 -13.31
C LEU A 68 -15.65 9.25 -14.34
N SER A 69 -14.92 10.29 -13.92
CA SER A 69 -14.57 11.41 -14.78
C SER A 69 -13.27 11.20 -15.57
N LYS A 70 -12.26 10.58 -14.95
CA LYS A 70 -10.91 10.43 -15.51
C LYS A 70 -10.64 9.02 -16.05
N GLY A 71 -11.40 8.01 -15.62
CA GLY A 71 -11.17 6.60 -15.94
C GLY A 71 -9.84 6.06 -15.40
N VAL A 72 -9.70 4.73 -15.39
CA VAL A 72 -8.44 4.03 -15.05
C VAL A 72 -7.69 3.64 -16.33
N GLU A 73 -6.35 3.66 -16.30
CA GLU A 73 -5.51 3.32 -17.45
C GLU A 73 -4.28 2.53 -17.00
N GLY A 74 -3.82 1.60 -17.83
CA GLY A 74 -2.58 0.86 -17.58
C GLY A 74 -2.76 -0.18 -16.49
N THR A 75 -1.78 -0.30 -15.60
CA THR A 75 -1.88 -1.16 -14.41
C THR A 75 -2.66 -0.46 -13.32
N VAL A 76 -3.61 -1.13 -12.69
CA VAL A 76 -4.41 -0.58 -11.60
C VAL A 76 -3.93 -1.14 -10.25
N ILE A 77 -3.36 -0.26 -9.44
CA ILE A 77 -2.96 -0.57 -8.06
C ILE A 77 -3.97 0.09 -7.11
N VAL A 78 -4.58 -0.68 -6.21
CA VAL A 78 -5.59 -0.17 -5.29
C VAL A 78 -5.11 -0.28 -3.84
N ALA A 79 -5.16 0.85 -3.12
CA ALA A 79 -4.61 0.99 -1.78
C ALA A 79 -5.68 0.76 -0.69
N GLY A 80 -5.47 -0.24 0.15
CA GLY A 80 -6.21 -0.51 1.39
C GLY A 80 -7.74 -0.39 1.26
N SER A 81 -8.32 0.55 2.00
CA SER A 81 -9.78 0.76 2.04
C SER A 81 -10.39 1.25 0.72
N ALA A 82 -9.60 1.57 -0.31
CA ALA A 82 -10.11 1.88 -1.64
C ALA A 82 -10.61 0.63 -2.39
N VAL A 83 -10.18 -0.58 -2.00
CA VAL A 83 -10.47 -1.83 -2.76
C VAL A 83 -11.95 -2.07 -2.97
N GLY A 84 -12.75 -2.06 -1.90
CA GLY A 84 -14.19 -2.30 -2.00
C GLY A 84 -14.90 -1.26 -2.86
N ARG A 85 -14.55 0.01 -2.68
CA ARG A 85 -15.14 1.15 -3.41
C ARG A 85 -14.77 1.11 -4.90
N ALA A 86 -13.52 0.83 -5.23
CA ALA A 86 -13.06 0.69 -6.61
C ALA A 86 -13.76 -0.47 -7.33
N MET A 87 -13.87 -1.64 -6.66
CA MET A 87 -14.58 -2.80 -7.22
C MET A 87 -16.08 -2.53 -7.42
N ALA A 88 -16.73 -1.84 -6.47
CA ALA A 88 -18.12 -1.42 -6.61
C ALA A 88 -18.33 -0.42 -7.76
N ALA A 89 -17.31 0.40 -8.07
CA ALA A 89 -17.30 1.29 -9.22
C ALA A 89 -16.95 0.59 -10.55
N GLY A 90 -16.81 -0.75 -10.56
CA GLY A 90 -16.53 -1.54 -11.76
C GLY A 90 -15.06 -1.66 -12.13
N VAL A 91 -14.14 -1.19 -11.28
CA VAL A 91 -12.70 -1.31 -11.49
C VAL A 91 -12.20 -2.67 -10.99
N ARG A 92 -11.43 -3.38 -11.81
CA ARG A 92 -10.72 -4.59 -11.41
C ARG A 92 -9.28 -4.25 -11.05
N PRO A 93 -8.83 -4.45 -9.80
CA PRO A 93 -7.43 -4.27 -9.44
C PRO A 93 -6.54 -5.30 -10.15
N ASP A 94 -5.37 -4.86 -10.63
CA ASP A 94 -4.29 -5.77 -10.99
C ASP A 94 -3.46 -6.12 -9.75
N ILE A 95 -3.30 -5.13 -8.86
CA ILE A 95 -2.54 -5.22 -7.61
C ILE A 95 -3.31 -4.56 -6.47
N VAL A 96 -3.26 -5.15 -5.28
CA VAL A 96 -3.70 -4.53 -4.02
C VAL A 96 -2.48 -4.29 -3.13
N VAL A 97 -2.42 -3.12 -2.49
CA VAL A 97 -1.44 -2.79 -1.45
C VAL A 97 -2.20 -2.50 -0.17
N THR A 98 -1.87 -3.17 0.93
CA THR A 98 -2.64 -3.04 2.18
C THR A 98 -1.83 -3.26 3.45
N ASP A 99 -2.18 -2.54 4.51
CA ASP A 99 -1.77 -2.75 5.90
C ASP A 99 -2.76 -3.62 6.71
N LEU A 100 -3.75 -4.21 6.04
CA LEU A 100 -4.85 -5.02 6.58
C LEU A 100 -5.89 -4.24 7.40
N ASP A 101 -5.87 -2.91 7.32
CA ASP A 101 -6.82 -2.05 8.03
C ASP A 101 -8.02 -1.64 7.14
N GLY A 102 -9.06 -1.10 7.77
CA GLY A 102 -10.28 -0.66 7.12
C GLY A 102 -11.23 -1.80 6.75
N ASP A 103 -11.95 -1.64 5.64
CA ASP A 103 -12.85 -2.68 5.14
C ASP A 103 -12.05 -3.82 4.50
N ILE A 104 -11.77 -4.84 5.30
CA ILE A 104 -10.88 -5.95 4.96
C ILE A 104 -11.54 -7.00 4.05
N GLY A 105 -12.87 -7.10 4.06
CA GLY A 105 -13.61 -8.12 3.31
C GLY A 105 -13.27 -8.11 1.82
N PRO A 106 -13.43 -6.96 1.13
CA PRO A 106 -13.07 -6.82 -0.27
C PRO A 106 -11.58 -7.08 -0.57
N GLN A 107 -10.69 -6.80 0.38
CA GLN A 107 -9.25 -7.02 0.21
C GLN A 107 -8.89 -8.51 0.25
N ILE A 108 -9.51 -9.27 1.17
CA ILE A 108 -9.41 -10.73 1.23
C ILE A 108 -10.02 -11.37 -0.01
N ASP A 109 -11.19 -10.89 -0.45
CA ASP A 109 -11.88 -11.40 -1.64
C ASP A 109 -11.05 -11.15 -2.90
N ALA A 110 -10.47 -9.96 -3.06
CA ALA A 110 -9.56 -9.65 -4.17
C ALA A 110 -8.36 -10.60 -4.18
N CYS A 111 -7.65 -10.74 -3.05
CA CYS A 111 -6.52 -11.66 -2.91
C CYS A 111 -6.91 -13.10 -3.29
N ASN A 112 -7.97 -13.62 -2.69
CA ASN A 112 -8.45 -14.99 -2.92
C ASN A 112 -9.01 -15.21 -4.34
N SER A 113 -9.29 -14.15 -5.09
CA SER A 113 -9.72 -14.21 -6.49
C SER A 113 -8.54 -14.21 -7.49
N GLY A 114 -7.30 -14.16 -6.99
CA GLY A 114 -6.10 -14.20 -7.82
C GLY A 114 -5.42 -12.84 -8.05
N VAL A 115 -5.91 -11.76 -7.42
CA VAL A 115 -5.26 -10.44 -7.49
C VAL A 115 -3.99 -10.47 -6.64
N LEU A 116 -2.87 -9.99 -7.18
CA LEU A 116 -1.61 -9.93 -6.43
C LEU A 116 -1.72 -8.92 -5.29
N THR A 117 -1.61 -9.38 -4.05
CA THR A 117 -1.77 -8.54 -2.87
C THR A 117 -0.46 -8.38 -2.10
N LEU A 118 0.06 -7.16 -2.06
CA LEU A 118 1.17 -6.79 -1.21
C LEU A 118 0.63 -6.45 0.18
N VAL A 119 1.07 -7.21 1.18
CA VAL A 119 0.63 -7.02 2.57
C VAL A 119 1.75 -6.43 3.39
N LEU A 120 1.48 -5.34 4.10
CA LEU A 120 2.44 -4.66 4.96
C LEU A 120 2.35 -5.15 6.40
N ALA A 121 3.49 -5.54 6.96
CA ALA A 121 3.70 -5.59 8.40
C ALA A 121 4.35 -4.30 8.90
N HIS A 122 3.75 -3.67 9.91
CA HIS A 122 4.28 -2.49 10.59
C HIS A 122 3.84 -2.43 12.06
N GLY A 123 4.46 -1.51 12.81
CA GLY A 123 4.42 -1.31 14.26
C GLY A 123 3.34 -2.04 15.03
N ASP A 124 2.10 -1.61 14.87
CA ASP A 124 0.95 -1.99 15.68
C ASP A 124 -0.04 -2.95 14.98
N ASN A 125 0.23 -3.37 13.74
CA ASN A 125 -0.72 -4.19 12.99
C ASN A 125 -0.54 -5.71 13.18
N ALA A 126 0.30 -6.16 14.12
CA ALA A 126 0.55 -7.58 14.38
C ALA A 126 -0.75 -8.36 14.71
N GLU A 127 -1.70 -7.75 15.44
CA GLU A 127 -3.00 -8.37 15.69
C GLU A 127 -3.83 -8.56 14.40
N LEU A 128 -3.81 -7.58 13.50
CA LEU A 128 -4.48 -7.66 12.20
C LEU A 128 -3.83 -8.73 11.32
N VAL A 129 -2.50 -8.78 11.30
CA VAL A 129 -1.72 -9.83 10.64
C VAL A 129 -2.14 -11.21 11.14
N GLY A 130 -2.20 -11.39 12.47
CA GLY A 130 -2.67 -12.63 13.11
C GLY A 130 -4.08 -13.05 12.72
N LYS A 131 -4.96 -12.08 12.58
CA LYS A 131 -6.37 -12.30 12.27
C LYS A 131 -6.62 -12.61 10.79
N TYR A 132 -5.96 -11.89 9.88
CA TYR A 132 -6.37 -11.85 8.48
C TYR A 132 -5.47 -12.63 7.53
N ILE A 133 -4.16 -12.75 7.79
CA ILE A 133 -3.27 -13.55 6.93
C ILE A 133 -3.74 -14.99 6.77
N PRO A 134 -4.20 -15.70 7.83
CA PRO A 134 -4.73 -17.06 7.67
C PRO A 134 -5.94 -17.18 6.73
N LEU A 135 -6.61 -16.07 6.41
CA LEU A 135 -7.78 -16.03 5.51
C LEU A 135 -7.39 -15.69 4.05
N MET A 136 -6.15 -15.30 3.81
CA MET A 136 -5.62 -14.88 2.50
C MET A 136 -4.81 -16.01 1.87
N ARG A 137 -5.41 -16.69 0.89
CA ARG A 137 -4.82 -17.82 0.15
C ARG A 137 -3.77 -17.39 -0.86
N GLY A 138 -3.78 -16.12 -1.28
CA GLY A 138 -2.84 -15.56 -2.25
C GLY A 138 -3.38 -15.52 -3.68
N PRO A 139 -2.62 -14.91 -4.61
CA PRO A 139 -1.18 -14.64 -4.52
C PRO A 139 -0.83 -13.42 -3.65
N LEU A 140 0.14 -13.56 -2.74
CA LEU A 140 0.55 -12.49 -1.83
C LEU A 140 2.05 -12.26 -1.76
N VAL A 141 2.45 -11.00 -1.60
CA VAL A 141 3.85 -10.61 -1.37
C VAL A 141 3.93 -9.97 0.01
N PRO A 142 4.61 -10.60 0.99
CA PRO A 142 4.73 -10.02 2.31
C PRO A 142 5.78 -8.90 2.28
N THR A 143 5.42 -7.75 2.83
CA THR A 143 6.26 -6.55 2.88
C THR A 143 6.40 -6.05 4.31
N THR A 144 7.44 -5.27 4.57
CA THR A 144 7.70 -4.68 5.89
C THR A 144 7.99 -3.18 5.79
N GLN A 145 7.66 -2.43 6.83
CA GLN A 145 7.99 -1.02 6.97
C GLN A 145 9.51 -0.80 7.14
N GLY A 146 10.16 -1.68 7.92
CA GLY A 146 11.56 -1.63 8.29
C GLY A 146 12.47 -2.43 7.36
N ARG A 147 13.61 -2.91 7.89
CA ARG A 147 14.60 -3.65 7.09
C ARG A 147 14.03 -5.01 6.65
N PRO A 148 14.00 -5.32 5.34
CA PRO A 148 13.52 -6.61 4.87
C PRO A 148 14.44 -7.76 5.32
N PHE A 149 13.85 -8.92 5.59
CA PHE A 149 14.56 -10.17 5.92
C PHE A 149 13.76 -11.39 5.45
N GLY A 150 14.45 -12.48 5.11
CA GLY A 150 13.82 -13.68 4.56
C GLY A 150 13.12 -13.38 3.23
N ILE A 151 11.82 -13.68 3.15
CA ILE A 151 10.97 -13.41 1.97
C ILE A 151 10.30 -12.03 1.99
N LEU A 152 10.45 -11.27 3.09
CA LEU A 152 9.84 -9.95 3.21
C LEU A 152 10.53 -8.97 2.26
N GLN A 153 9.73 -8.19 1.56
CA GLN A 153 10.20 -7.13 0.66
C GLN A 153 9.95 -5.74 1.27
N ASN A 154 10.67 -4.73 0.77
CA ASN A 154 10.40 -3.34 1.10
C ASN A 154 10.66 -2.46 -0.13
N TYR A 155 9.61 -1.78 -0.61
CA TYR A 155 9.66 -0.90 -1.77
C TYR A 155 9.59 0.59 -1.40
N GLY A 156 9.55 0.92 -0.11
CA GLY A 156 9.33 2.25 0.44
C GLY A 156 7.84 2.60 0.62
N GLY A 157 7.59 3.81 1.13
CA GLY A 157 6.24 4.32 1.40
C GLY A 157 5.80 4.12 2.85
N PHE A 158 4.90 5.00 3.30
CA PHE A 158 4.42 5.07 4.69
C PHE A 158 2.94 4.71 4.83
N THR A 159 2.10 5.16 3.91
CA THR A 159 0.69 4.77 3.79
C THR A 159 0.53 3.82 2.59
N ASP A 160 -0.60 3.11 2.51
CA ASP A 160 -0.84 2.23 1.36
C ASP A 160 -0.79 2.97 0.01
N GLY A 161 -1.23 4.24 -0.01
CA GLY A 161 -1.26 5.05 -1.23
C GLY A 161 0.13 5.40 -1.77
N ASP A 162 1.00 5.97 -0.94
CA ASP A 162 2.37 6.30 -1.37
C ASP A 162 3.25 5.04 -1.50
N ARG A 163 2.94 3.96 -0.77
CA ARG A 163 3.57 2.65 -1.01
C ARG A 163 3.24 2.11 -2.41
N ALA A 164 2.00 2.22 -2.86
CA ALA A 164 1.63 1.86 -4.23
C ALA A 164 2.37 2.70 -5.28
N VAL A 165 2.61 3.99 -5.00
CA VAL A 165 3.42 4.86 -5.88
C VAL A 165 4.89 4.42 -5.88
N CYS A 166 5.47 4.14 -4.72
CA CYS A 166 6.85 3.68 -4.60
C CYS A 166 7.07 2.34 -5.32
N LEU A 167 6.08 1.43 -5.22
CA LEU A 167 6.05 0.17 -5.94
C LEU A 167 6.03 0.40 -7.45
N ALA A 168 5.08 1.18 -7.95
CA ALA A 168 4.98 1.50 -9.38
C ALA A 168 6.28 2.09 -9.92
N LYS A 169 6.91 3.00 -9.17
CA LYS A 169 8.16 3.63 -9.56
C LYS A 169 9.34 2.65 -9.59
N GLU A 170 9.45 1.77 -8.59
CA GLU A 170 10.52 0.76 -8.53
C GLU A 170 10.51 -0.16 -9.75
N PHE A 171 9.32 -0.56 -10.19
CA PHE A 171 9.13 -1.44 -11.34
C PHE A 171 9.00 -0.70 -12.68
N GLY A 172 9.44 0.55 -12.74
CA GLY A 172 9.68 1.25 -14.01
C GLY A 172 8.49 2.02 -14.60
N ALA A 173 7.43 2.26 -13.83
CA ALA A 173 6.33 3.11 -14.31
C ALA A 173 6.83 4.49 -14.75
N VAL A 174 6.49 4.87 -15.97
CA VAL A 174 6.86 6.15 -16.61
C VAL A 174 5.83 7.23 -16.32
N ARG A 175 4.56 6.84 -16.13
CA ARG A 175 3.44 7.72 -15.76
C ARG A 175 2.62 7.08 -14.65
N ILE A 176 2.44 7.80 -13.54
CA ILE A 176 1.65 7.37 -12.38
C ILE A 176 0.48 8.34 -12.21
N ARG A 177 -0.74 7.85 -12.43
CA ARG A 177 -1.98 8.63 -12.25
C ARG A 177 -2.54 8.35 -10.86
N LEU A 178 -2.78 9.39 -10.08
CA LEU A 178 -3.29 9.29 -8.71
C LEU A 178 -4.77 9.66 -8.70
N LEU A 179 -5.66 8.69 -8.45
CA LEU A 179 -7.09 8.95 -8.29
C LEU A 179 -7.51 8.64 -6.86
N GLY A 180 -8.46 9.40 -6.30
CA GLY A 180 -8.84 9.23 -4.90
C GLY A 180 -7.75 9.66 -3.92
N PHE A 181 -6.96 10.68 -4.27
CA PHE A 181 -5.96 11.29 -3.40
C PHE A 181 -6.43 12.68 -2.97
N ASP A 182 -6.50 12.89 -1.67
CA ASP A 182 -6.65 14.21 -1.07
C ASP A 182 -5.73 14.27 0.16
N PHE A 183 -4.73 15.14 0.08
CA PHE A 183 -3.73 15.30 1.15
C PHE A 183 -4.12 16.42 2.13
N ASP A 184 -5.12 17.23 1.78
CA ASP A 184 -5.55 18.40 2.55
C ASP A 184 -6.82 18.10 3.36
N ASP A 185 -7.73 17.29 2.81
CA ASP A 185 -8.93 16.80 3.47
C ASP A 185 -8.90 15.27 3.69
N PRO A 186 -8.36 14.78 4.82
CA PRO A 186 -8.31 13.35 5.10
C PRO A 186 -9.72 12.76 5.23
N TYR A 187 -9.99 11.69 4.48
CA TYR A 187 -11.25 10.95 4.62
C TYR A 187 -11.45 10.51 6.09
N PRO A 188 -12.58 10.83 6.75
CA PRO A 188 -12.79 10.46 8.15
C PRO A 188 -12.73 8.93 8.34
N LYS A 189 -12.04 8.47 9.39
CA LYS A 189 -12.04 7.07 9.80
C LYS A 189 -12.32 7.00 11.30
N GLU A 190 -13.33 6.23 11.68
CA GLU A 190 -13.67 6.03 13.09
C GLU A 190 -12.46 5.49 13.87
N GLY A 191 -12.24 6.04 15.07
CA GLY A 191 -11.09 5.67 15.90
C GLY A 191 -9.74 6.25 15.48
N SER A 192 -9.66 7.03 14.39
CA SER A 192 -8.43 7.71 14.00
C SER A 192 -8.39 9.17 14.45
N ASP A 193 -7.24 9.59 14.99
CA ASP A 193 -6.97 11.00 15.29
C ASP A 193 -6.77 11.78 13.97
N PRO A 194 -7.62 12.80 13.68
CA PRO A 194 -7.48 13.61 12.49
C PRO A 194 -6.12 14.28 12.34
N GLU A 195 -5.46 14.67 13.44
CA GLU A 195 -4.14 15.31 13.39
C GLU A 195 -3.05 14.31 12.98
N VAL A 196 -3.04 13.12 13.59
CA VAL A 196 -2.16 12.02 13.17
C VAL A 196 -2.37 11.71 11.69
N LYS A 197 -3.63 11.67 11.23
CA LYS A 197 -3.93 11.40 9.82
C LYS A 197 -3.41 12.49 8.89
N ARG A 198 -3.57 13.78 9.23
CA ARG A 198 -2.99 14.89 8.45
C ARG A 198 -1.47 14.80 8.39
N ARG A 199 -0.81 14.44 9.49
CA ARG A 199 0.64 14.23 9.53
C ARG A 199 1.08 13.06 8.63
N LYS A 200 0.37 11.92 8.67
CA LYS A 200 0.60 10.80 7.75
C LYS A 200 0.47 11.23 6.28
N LEU A 201 -0.55 12.01 5.94
CA LEU A 201 -0.74 12.52 4.57
C LEU A 201 0.32 13.53 4.14
N SER A 202 0.82 14.36 5.07
CA SER A 202 1.96 15.26 4.80
C SER A 202 3.21 14.47 4.41
N TRP A 203 3.50 13.37 5.13
CA TRP A 203 4.57 12.44 4.76
C TRP A 203 4.31 11.76 3.43
N ALA A 204 3.11 11.24 3.19
CA ALA A 204 2.76 10.62 1.91
C ALA A 204 2.96 11.59 0.72
N ARG A 205 2.52 12.85 0.86
CA ARG A 205 2.72 13.90 -0.14
C ARG A 205 4.21 14.14 -0.42
N ARG A 206 5.03 14.20 0.64
CA ARG A 206 6.49 14.37 0.53
C ARG A 206 7.14 13.18 -0.18
N ILE A 207 6.82 11.95 0.23
CA ILE A 207 7.37 10.73 -0.34
C ILE A 207 7.03 10.64 -1.83
N ILE A 208 5.77 10.86 -2.21
CA ILE A 208 5.33 10.84 -3.61
C ILE A 208 6.10 11.89 -4.43
N LYS A 209 6.29 13.10 -3.89
CA LYS A 209 7.05 14.15 -4.56
C LYS A 209 8.52 13.76 -4.75
N ASP A 210 9.15 13.21 -3.72
CA ASP A 210 10.58 12.84 -3.74
C ASP A 210 10.84 11.63 -4.66
N VAL A 211 9.89 10.69 -4.76
CA VAL A 211 10.04 9.43 -5.52
C VAL A 211 9.58 9.56 -6.97
N ALA A 212 8.41 10.16 -7.17
CA ALA A 212 7.77 10.19 -8.48
C ALA A 212 7.88 11.57 -9.14
N GLY A 213 7.99 12.67 -8.39
CA GLY A 213 8.12 14.02 -8.98
C GLY A 213 7.07 14.27 -10.08
N GLU A 214 7.55 14.62 -11.28
CA GLU A 214 6.71 14.86 -12.47
C GLU A 214 6.09 13.58 -13.07
N THR A 215 6.55 12.39 -12.67
CA THR A 215 5.94 11.10 -13.07
C THR A 215 4.55 10.92 -12.44
N ALA A 216 4.28 11.52 -11.28
CA ALA A 216 2.98 11.39 -10.60
C ALA A 216 2.07 12.61 -10.84
N THR A 217 0.83 12.35 -11.22
CA THR A 217 -0.20 13.39 -11.46
C THR A 217 -1.53 13.03 -10.82
N ILE A 218 -2.11 13.96 -10.06
CA ILE A 218 -3.44 13.87 -9.42
C ILE A 218 -4.53 14.36 -10.39
#